data_AF-A0A2A4C294-F1
#
_entry.id   AF-A0A2A4C294-F1
#
_cell.length_a   1.000
_cell.length_b   1.000
_cell.length_c   1.000
_cell.angle_alpha   90.00
_cell.angle_beta   90.00
_cell.angle_gamma   90.00
#
_symmetry.space_group_name_H-M   'P 1'
#
loop_
_entity.id
_entity.type
_entity.pdbx_description
1 polymer ?
#
loop_
_entity_poly.entity_id
_entity_poly.type
_entity_poly.pdbx_seq_one_letter_code
_entity_poly.pdbx_strand_id
1 'polypeptide(L)'
;MENTLTAIVSILQERRIFEPTADTRERANISGMPAYQALAAEAERDYEGFWARLAREGLNWHKPFTQVLDERDAPFYKWFDDGELNASYNCLDRH
;
A
#
# COMPACT_ATOMS: atom_id res chain seq x y z
N MET A 1 -14.64 6.83 -52.97
CA MET A 1 -13.46 6.08 -52.53
C MET A 1 -13.64 5.78 -51.06
N GLU A 2 -13.56 4.50 -50.76
CA GLU A 2 -13.77 3.89 -49.44
C GLU A 2 -12.84 4.46 -48.39
N ASN A 3 -13.31 4.53 -47.14
CA ASN A 3 -12.51 4.02 -46.02
C ASN A 3 -13.41 3.75 -44.80
N THR A 4 -14.25 2.72 -44.87
CA THR A 4 -14.90 2.17 -43.68
C THR A 4 -13.89 1.26 -42.99
N LEU A 5 -12.99 1.85 -42.20
CA LEU A 5 -12.20 1.10 -41.22
C LEU A 5 -13.16 0.66 -40.11
N THR A 6 -13.68 -0.55 -40.26
CA THR A 6 -14.44 -1.26 -39.22
C THR A 6 -13.47 -1.60 -38.09
N ALA A 7 -13.19 -0.63 -37.22
CA ALA A 7 -12.55 -0.91 -35.95
C ALA A 7 -13.52 -1.74 -35.10
N ILE A 8 -13.08 -2.88 -34.59
CA ILE A 8 -13.86 -3.67 -33.64
C ILE A 8 -13.97 -2.84 -32.36
N VAL A 9 -15.11 -2.19 -32.16
CA VAL A 9 -15.44 -1.52 -30.90
C VAL A 9 -16.11 -2.55 -30.01
N SER A 10 -15.51 -2.86 -28.86
CA SER A 10 -16.18 -3.63 -27.82
C SER A 10 -17.37 -2.81 -27.30
N ILE A 11 -18.58 -3.17 -27.71
CA ILE A 11 -19.84 -2.52 -27.29
C ILE A 11 -20.29 -3.08 -25.92
N LEU A 12 -19.72 -4.21 -25.49
CA LEU A 12 -20.12 -4.89 -24.28
C LEU A 12 -19.44 -4.23 -23.07
N GLN A 13 -20.15 -3.30 -22.44
CA GLN A 13 -19.75 -2.72 -21.17
C GLN A 13 -20.18 -3.66 -20.04
N GLU A 14 -19.24 -4.48 -19.57
CA GLU A 14 -19.43 -5.26 -18.36
C GLU A 14 -19.36 -4.34 -17.13
N ARG A 15 -20.46 -4.27 -16.37
CA ARG A 15 -20.62 -3.37 -15.21
C ARG A 15 -20.98 -4.12 -13.92
N ARG A 16 -20.99 -5.46 -13.93
CA ARG A 16 -21.29 -6.22 -12.72
C ARG A 16 -20.21 -5.98 -11.68
N ILE A 17 -20.65 -5.65 -10.47
CA ILE A 17 -19.81 -5.56 -9.27
C ILE A 17 -20.08 -6.82 -8.46
N PHE A 18 -19.00 -7.51 -8.09
CA PHE A 18 -19.07 -8.71 -7.26
C PHE A 18 -18.53 -8.37 -5.88
N GLU A 19 -19.45 -8.20 -4.94
CA GLU A 19 -19.08 -7.91 -3.56
C GLU A 19 -18.42 -9.12 -2.89
N PRO A 20 -17.40 -8.92 -2.04
CA PRO A 20 -16.89 -9.99 -1.20
C PRO A 20 -18.01 -10.55 -0.30
N THR A 21 -17.90 -11.83 0.04
CA THR A 21 -18.85 -12.46 0.96
C THR A 21 -18.76 -11.84 2.36
N ALA A 22 -19.79 -12.03 3.18
CA ALA A 22 -19.81 -11.53 4.55
C ALA A 22 -18.61 -12.05 5.37
N ASP A 23 -18.32 -13.36 5.29
CA ASP A 23 -17.17 -13.99 5.95
C ASP A 23 -15.84 -13.35 5.52
N THR A 24 -15.66 -13.11 4.22
CA THR A 24 -14.46 -12.43 3.71
C THR A 24 -14.34 -11.01 4.25
N ARG A 25 -15.43 -10.23 4.33
CA ARG A 25 -15.38 -8.85 4.86
C ARG A 25 -15.04 -8.81 6.35
N GLU A 26 -15.52 -9.78 7.12
CA GLU A 26 -15.27 -9.88 8.55
C GLU A 26 -13.82 -10.26 8.86
N ARG A 27 -13.24 -11.18 8.06
CA ARG A 27 -11.89 -11.72 8.30
C ARG A 27 -10.77 -10.96 7.58
N ALA A 28 -11.11 -10.00 6.73
CA ALA A 28 -10.13 -9.19 6.02
C ALA A 28 -9.46 -8.18 6.98
N ASN A 29 -8.16 -7.96 6.80
CA ASN A 29 -7.41 -6.90 7.51
C ASN A 29 -7.98 -5.49 7.23
N ILE A 30 -8.67 -5.32 6.10
CA ILE A 30 -9.36 -4.09 5.72
C ILE A 30 -10.81 -4.46 5.41
N SER A 31 -11.72 -4.11 6.32
CA SER A 31 -13.13 -4.52 6.27
C SER A 31 -13.95 -3.66 5.29
N GLY A 32 -13.68 -3.83 4.00
CA GLY A 32 -14.46 -3.22 2.92
C GLY A 32 -14.08 -1.78 2.56
N MET A 33 -14.85 -1.21 1.61
CA MET A 33 -14.51 0.08 1.00
C MET A 33 -14.42 1.27 1.97
N PRO A 34 -15.29 1.41 2.99
CA PRO A 34 -15.14 2.51 3.95
C PRO A 34 -13.82 2.46 4.73
N ALA A 35 -13.41 1.27 5.17
CA ALA A 35 -12.14 1.08 5.88
C ALA A 35 -10.94 1.36 4.96
N TYR A 36 -11.01 0.89 3.71
CA TYR A 36 -9.99 1.19 2.70
C TYR A 36 -9.87 2.70 2.43
N GLN A 37 -10.98 3.39 2.22
CA GLN A 37 -11.00 4.83 1.95
C GLN A 37 -10.43 5.63 3.13
N ALA A 38 -10.75 5.23 4.36
CA ALA A 38 -10.18 5.84 5.56
C ALA A 38 -8.66 5.66 5.63
N LEU A 39 -8.16 4.44 5.34
CA LEU A 39 -6.73 4.14 5.30
C LEU A 39 -5.99 4.92 4.20
N ALA A 40 -6.58 5.01 3.00
CA ALA A 40 -6.03 5.79 1.90
C ALA A 40 -5.99 7.28 2.24
N ALA A 41 -7.07 7.82 2.83
CA ALA A 41 -7.14 9.21 3.25
C ALA A 41 -6.21 9.55 4.42
N GLU A 42 -5.79 8.56 5.23
CA GLU A 42 -4.70 8.71 6.20
C GLU A 42 -3.36 8.87 5.48
N ALA A 43 -3.04 7.93 4.57
CA ALA A 43 -1.79 7.94 3.81
C ALA A 43 -1.65 9.19 2.92
N GLU A 44 -2.72 9.65 2.27
CA GLU A 44 -2.70 10.87 1.44
C GLU A 44 -2.44 12.14 2.25
N ARG A 45 -2.90 12.17 3.52
CA ARG A 45 -2.80 13.35 4.38
C ARG A 45 -1.42 13.48 5.01
N ASP A 46 -0.84 12.35 5.41
CA ASP A 46 0.47 12.27 6.05
C ASP A 46 1.12 10.93 5.71
N TYR A 47 1.74 10.86 4.54
CA TYR A 47 2.32 9.63 4.01
C TYR A 47 3.54 9.19 4.81
N GLU A 48 4.35 10.14 5.32
CA GLU A 48 5.46 9.84 6.21
C GLU A 48 4.96 9.26 7.53
N GLY A 49 4.00 9.91 8.20
CA GLY A 49 3.42 9.41 9.45
C GLY A 49 2.77 8.04 9.29
N PHE A 50 2.04 7.83 8.21
CA PHE A 50 1.44 6.54 7.84
C PHE A 50 2.51 5.43 7.76
N TRP A 51 3.57 5.64 6.98
CA TRP A 51 4.62 4.64 6.82
C TRP A 51 5.46 4.47 8.08
N ALA A 52 5.69 5.53 8.84
CA ALA A 52 6.41 5.46 10.11
C ALA A 52 5.69 4.60 11.15
N ARG A 53 4.36 4.72 11.23
CA ARG A 53 3.53 3.88 12.11
C ARG A 53 3.64 2.42 11.70
N LEU A 54 3.39 2.11 10.43
CA LEU A 54 3.44 0.74 9.91
C LEU A 54 4.83 0.10 10.05
N ALA A 55 5.90 0.87 9.82
CA ALA A 55 7.27 0.37 9.98
C ALA A 55 7.59 0.01 11.44
N ARG A 56 7.06 0.74 12.42
CA ARG A 56 7.25 0.44 13.85
C ARG A 56 6.38 -0.71 14.34
N GLU A 57 5.17 -0.85 13.79
CA GLU A 57 4.24 -1.93 14.14
C GLU A 57 4.63 -3.26 13.48
N GLY A 58 5.06 -3.23 12.22
CA GLY A 58 5.29 -4.41 11.39
C GLY A 58 6.70 -5.00 11.46
N LEU A 59 7.70 -4.21 11.82
CA LEU A 59 9.11 -4.63 11.85
C LEU A 59 9.72 -4.44 13.23
N ASN A 60 10.59 -5.36 13.60
CA ASN A 60 11.46 -5.21 14.74
C ASN A 60 12.76 -4.51 14.30
N TRP A 61 13.05 -3.41 14.98
CA TRP A 61 14.22 -2.59 14.77
C TRP A 61 15.20 -2.82 15.92
N HIS A 62 16.45 -3.13 15.57
CA HIS A 62 17.54 -3.16 16.55
C HIS A 62 17.85 -1.75 17.04
N LYS A 63 17.92 -0.80 16.11
CA LYS A 63 18.01 0.63 16.38
C LYS A 63 16.79 1.33 15.74
N PRO A 64 15.91 1.97 16.53
CA PRO A 64 14.79 2.72 15.98
C PRO A 64 15.27 3.86 15.07
N PHE A 65 14.59 4.07 13.94
CA PHE A 65 14.81 5.23 13.07
C PHE A 65 14.20 6.50 13.68
N THR A 66 14.81 7.65 13.37
CA THR A 66 14.30 8.98 13.73
C THR A 66 13.82 9.77 12.52
N GLN A 67 14.39 9.52 11.34
CA GLN A 67 13.96 10.12 10.08
C GLN A 67 13.16 9.11 9.25
N VAL A 68 11.98 9.51 8.79
CA VAL A 68 11.10 8.64 8.01
C VAL A 68 11.53 8.62 6.55
N LEU A 69 11.59 9.79 5.94
CA LEU A 69 12.01 9.97 4.56
C LEU A 69 13.01 11.12 4.46
N ASP A 70 14.07 10.89 3.69
CA ASP A 70 14.98 11.92 3.18
C ASP A 70 14.84 12.02 1.66
N GLU A 71 14.35 13.18 1.19
CA GLU A 71 14.15 13.50 -0.23
C GLU A 71 15.17 14.52 -0.76
N ARG A 72 16.13 14.96 0.06
CA ARG A 72 17.04 16.07 -0.28
C ARG A 72 17.92 15.78 -1.49
N ASP A 73 18.19 14.51 -1.78
CA ASP A 73 19.02 14.04 -2.90
C ASP A 73 18.20 13.24 -3.93
N ALA A 74 16.99 13.72 -4.26
CA ALA A 74 16.16 13.09 -5.29
C ALA A 74 16.94 12.91 -6.62
N PRO A 75 16.88 11.72 -7.28
CA PRO A 75 15.95 10.61 -7.05
C PRO A 75 16.43 9.54 -6.05
N PHE A 76 17.49 9.77 -5.29
CA PHE A 76 18.01 8.83 -4.27
C PHE A 76 17.28 8.99 -2.93
N TYR A 77 15.99 8.68 -2.93
CA TYR A 77 15.18 8.70 -1.72
C TYR A 77 15.67 7.67 -0.70
N LYS A 78 15.74 8.08 0.57
CA LYS A 78 16.12 7.19 1.67
C LYS A 78 15.02 7.10 2.69
N TRP A 79 14.56 5.88 2.96
CA TRP A 79 13.55 5.59 3.96
C TRP A 79 14.20 4.98 5.19
N PHE A 80 13.94 5.56 6.36
CA PHE A 80 14.41 5.03 7.65
C PHE A 80 15.94 4.85 7.74
N ASP A 81 16.73 5.70 7.05
CA ASP A 81 18.18 5.53 6.80
C ASP A 81 19.03 5.42 8.08
N ASP A 82 18.55 6.00 9.18
CA ASP A 82 19.23 5.98 10.47
C ASP A 82 18.83 4.82 11.38
N GLY A 83 17.86 4.00 10.96
CA GLY A 83 17.41 2.79 11.64
C GLY A 83 18.18 1.54 11.22
N GLU A 84 18.30 0.57 12.13
CA GLU A 84 18.99 -0.68 11.88
C GLU A 84 18.08 -1.87 12.21
N LEU A 85 18.01 -2.84 11.30
CA LEU A 85 17.25 -4.07 11.48
C LEU A 85 18.00 -5.27 10.90
N ASN A 86 17.58 -6.46 11.29
CA ASN A 86 18.04 -7.70 10.68
C ASN A 86 16.85 -8.43 10.01
N ALA A 87 17.00 -8.79 8.74
CA ALA A 87 15.96 -9.45 7.96
C ALA A 87 15.67 -10.86 8.48
N SER A 88 16.71 -11.65 8.79
CA SER A 88 16.55 -12.99 9.36
C SER A 88 15.82 -12.94 10.69
N TYR A 89 16.17 -12.01 11.58
CA TYR A 89 15.46 -11.83 12.85
C TYR A 89 13.96 -11.56 12.67
N ASN A 90 13.61 -10.69 11.70
CA ASN A 90 12.22 -10.37 11.39
C ASN A 90 11.44 -11.52 10.73
N CYS A 91 12.12 -12.45 10.06
CA CYS A 91 11.48 -13.52 9.31
C CYS A 91 11.52 -14.89 10.02
N LEU A 92 12.49 -15.10 10.90
CA LEU A 92 12.79 -16.39 11.53
C LEU A 92 12.73 -16.28 13.05
N ASP A 93 13.62 -15.48 13.65
CA ASP A 93 13.85 -15.52 15.11
C ASP A 93 12.67 -15.02 15.96
N ARG A 94 11.85 -14.10 15.44
CA ARG A 94 10.71 -13.51 16.18
C ARG A 94 9.42 -14.34 16.13
N HIS A 95 9.38 -15.45 15.39
CA HIS A 95 8.19 -16.27 15.13
C HIS A 95 8.34 -17.69 15.67
#